data_AF-A0A345Y3M6-F1
#
_entry.id   AF-A0A345Y3M6-F1
#
_cell.length_a   1.000
_cell.length_b   1.000
_cell.length_c   1.000
_cell.angle_alpha   90.00
_cell.angle_beta   90.00
_cell.angle_gamma   90.00
#
_symmetry.space_group_name_H-M   'P 1'
#
loop_
_entity.id
_entity.type
_entity.pdbx_description
1 polymer ?
#
loop_
_entity_poly.entity_id
_entity_poly.type
_entity_poly.pdbx_seq_one_letter_code
_entity_poly.pdbx_strand_id
1 'polypeptide(L)'
;MGIGSTLAVEEAEEQYREDCAKQIARTAAPLVAAGDMGRDDAIRTVTEWLRQGSEAEGDVTGVVSVQNKFPTPSKEVATKQVAAIVHDLLDAARAAADTL
;
A
#
# COMPACT_ATOMS: atom_id res chain seq x y z
N MET A 1 -11.75 33.70 14.23
CA MET A 1 -11.53 33.18 12.87
C MET A 1 -10.53 32.04 12.97
N GLY A 2 -10.97 30.80 12.79
CA GLY A 2 -10.13 29.61 12.90
C GLY A 2 -10.85 28.41 12.31
N ILE A 3 -11.16 28.48 11.00
CA ILE A 3 -11.91 27.45 10.26
C ILE A 3 -11.09 26.96 9.04
N GLY A 4 -9.90 27.51 8.78
CA GLY A 4 -9.07 27.10 7.63
C GLY A 4 -8.11 25.94 7.91
N SER A 5 -7.85 25.62 9.18
CA SER A 5 -6.81 24.66 9.56
C SER A 5 -7.30 23.22 9.70
N THR A 6 -8.60 22.99 9.86
CA THR A 6 -9.16 21.63 9.99
C THR A 6 -9.51 21.06 8.62
N LEU A 7 -10.11 21.87 7.73
CA LEU A 7 -10.49 21.45 6.38
C LEU A 7 -9.26 21.03 5.54
N ALA A 8 -8.18 21.80 5.62
CA ALA A 8 -6.93 21.47 4.91
C ALA A 8 -6.23 20.22 5.47
N VAL A 9 -6.47 19.88 6.73
CA VAL A 9 -5.95 18.64 7.35
C VAL A 9 -6.83 17.46 6.92
N GLU A 10 -8.15 17.61 6.92
CA GLU A 10 -9.09 16.58 6.46
C GLU A 10 -8.89 16.25 4.97
N GLU A 11 -8.73 17.26 4.10
CA GLU A 11 -8.42 17.04 2.68
C GLU A 11 -7.05 16.37 2.48
N ALA A 12 -6.04 16.74 3.27
CA ALA A 12 -4.73 16.13 3.21
C ALA A 12 -4.74 14.67 3.71
N GLU A 13 -5.52 14.36 4.74
CA GLU A 13 -5.70 13.01 5.26
C GLU A 13 -6.47 12.13 4.27
N GLU A 14 -7.51 12.65 3.62
CA GLU A 14 -8.25 11.91 2.59
C GLU A 14 -7.38 11.62 1.36
N GLN A 15 -6.61 12.62 0.90
CA GLN A 15 -5.61 12.45 -0.16
C GLN A 15 -4.57 11.39 0.23
N TYR A 16 -4.06 11.44 1.46
CA TYR A 16 -3.08 10.48 1.98
C TYR A 16 -3.63 9.05 2.00
N ARG A 17 -4.86 8.84 2.47
CA ARG A 17 -5.50 7.51 2.45
C ARG A 17 -5.69 6.99 1.03
N GLU A 18 -6.07 7.86 0.09
CA GLU A 18 -6.23 7.46 -1.31
C GLU A 18 -4.89 7.08 -1.95
N ASP A 19 -3.82 7.82 -1.64
CA ASP A 19 -2.46 7.49 -2.09
C ASP A 19 -1.95 6.18 -1.48
N CYS A 20 -2.20 5.93 -0.19
CA CYS A 20 -1.92 4.65 0.46
C CYS A 20 -2.67 3.50 -0.22
N ALA A 21 -3.96 3.66 -0.49
CA ALA A 21 -4.75 2.63 -1.19
C ALA A 21 -4.22 2.33 -2.59
N LYS A 22 -3.88 3.38 -3.37
CA LYS A 22 -3.26 3.24 -4.70
C LYS A 22 -1.92 2.53 -4.61
N GLN A 23 -1.11 2.85 -3.61
CA GLN A 23 0.18 2.22 -3.38
C GLN A 23 0.02 0.75 -3.02
N ILE A 24 -0.89 0.40 -2.10
CA ILE A 24 -1.20 -0.99 -1.74
C ILE A 24 -1.63 -1.77 -2.99
N ALA A 25 -2.60 -1.26 -3.75
CA ALA A 25 -3.13 -1.95 -4.93
C ALA A 25 -2.06 -2.17 -6.00
N ARG A 26 -1.26 -1.15 -6.33
CA ARG A 26 -0.14 -1.26 -7.31
C ARG A 26 0.90 -2.28 -6.93
N THR A 27 1.08 -2.47 -5.64
CA THR A 27 2.15 -3.26 -5.05
C THR A 27 1.69 -4.71 -4.82
N ALA A 28 0.42 -4.91 -4.46
CA ALA A 28 -0.22 -6.22 -4.33
C ALA A 28 -0.54 -6.86 -5.69
N ALA A 29 -0.95 -6.07 -6.68
CA ALA A 29 -1.34 -6.56 -8.01
C ALA A 29 -0.29 -7.45 -8.71
N PRO A 30 1.01 -7.11 -8.76
CA PRO A 30 1.99 -7.99 -9.39
C PRO A 30 2.18 -9.32 -8.66
N LEU A 31 2.01 -9.38 -7.34
CA LEU A 31 2.09 -10.62 -6.55
C LEU A 31 0.91 -11.56 -6.85
N VAL A 32 -0.29 -10.99 -6.94
CA VAL A 32 -1.51 -11.72 -7.35
C VAL A 32 -1.40 -12.17 -8.80
N ALA A 33 -0.90 -11.30 -9.68
CA ALA A 33 -0.74 -11.59 -11.11
C ALA A 33 0.33 -12.68 -11.36
N ALA A 34 1.39 -12.69 -10.55
CA ALA A 34 2.40 -13.74 -10.51
C ALA A 34 1.83 -15.07 -9.98
N GLY A 35 0.76 -15.00 -9.18
CA GLY A 35 0.14 -16.16 -8.53
C GLY A 35 0.89 -16.60 -7.27
N ASP A 36 1.73 -15.72 -6.70
CA ASP A 36 2.50 -16.01 -5.49
C ASP A 36 1.63 -16.01 -4.23
N MET A 37 0.52 -15.28 -4.26
CA MET A 37 -0.41 -15.12 -3.15
C MET A 37 -1.81 -14.72 -3.64
N GLY A 38 -2.81 -15.02 -2.81
CA GLY A 38 -4.20 -14.59 -3.06
C GLY A 38 -4.37 -13.08 -2.91
N ARG A 39 -5.52 -12.56 -3.37
CA ARG A 39 -5.83 -11.12 -3.32
C ARG A 39 -5.74 -10.55 -1.90
N ASP A 40 -6.37 -11.19 -0.94
CA ASP A 40 -6.42 -10.74 0.46
C ASP A 40 -5.05 -10.85 1.14
N ASP A 41 -4.32 -11.94 0.88
CA ASP A 41 -2.97 -12.13 1.42
C ASP A 41 -1.97 -11.10 0.86
N ALA A 42 -2.08 -10.78 -0.43
CA ALA A 42 -1.24 -9.77 -1.06
C ALA A 42 -1.51 -8.38 -0.47
N ILE A 43 -2.78 -8.01 -0.30
CA ILE A 43 -3.15 -6.74 0.34
C ILE A 43 -2.60 -6.68 1.76
N ARG A 44 -2.86 -7.69 2.59
CA ARG A 44 -2.39 -7.73 3.98
C ARG A 44 -0.87 -7.63 4.08
N THR A 45 -0.14 -8.40 3.27
CA THR A 45 1.33 -8.39 3.27
C THR A 45 1.88 -7.01 2.91
N VAL A 46 1.29 -6.35 1.92
CA VAL A 46 1.71 -5.02 1.48
C VAL A 46 1.33 -3.95 2.51
N THR A 47 0.16 -4.05 3.13
CA THR A 47 -0.27 -3.16 4.23
C THR A 47 0.67 -3.28 5.42
N GLU A 48 1.02 -4.51 5.84
CA GLU A 48 2.00 -4.75 6.91
C GLU A 48 3.39 -4.21 6.54
N TRP A 49 3.82 -4.41 5.29
CA TRP A 49 5.08 -3.86 4.79
C TRP A 49 5.11 -2.33 4.84
N LEU A 50 4.03 -1.65 4.43
CA LEU A 50 3.91 -0.20 4.52
C LEU A 50 3.93 0.29 5.97
N ARG A 51 3.18 -0.38 6.86
CA ARG A 51 3.18 -0.08 8.29
C ARG A 51 4.57 -0.19 8.91
N GLN A 52 5.29 -1.26 8.61
CA GLN A 52 6.68 -1.46 9.07
C GLN A 52 7.63 -0.42 8.45
N GLY A 53 7.37 0.02 7.21
CA GLY A 53 8.11 1.10 6.55
C GLY A 53 7.94 2.44 7.27
N SER A 54 6.72 2.79 7.68
CA SER A 54 6.44 3.99 8.48
C SER A 54 7.06 3.92 9.88
N GLU A 55 7.09 2.73 10.51
CA GLU A 55 7.83 2.53 11.77
C GLU A 55 9.36 2.66 11.56
N ALA A 56 9.87 2.25 10.40
CA ALA A 56 11.28 2.36 10.05
C ALA A 56 11.74 3.81 9.77
N GLU A 57 10.85 4.70 9.30
CA GLU A 57 11.16 6.14 9.18
C GLU A 57 11.45 6.80 10.54
N GLY A 58 10.94 6.23 11.64
CA GLY A 58 11.29 6.60 13.01
C GLY A 58 12.54 5.89 13.57
N ASP A 59 13.06 4.88 12.89
CA ASP A 59 14.21 4.08 13.34
C ASP A 59 15.54 4.72 12.89
N VAL A 60 16.16 5.47 13.79
CA VAL A 60 17.48 6.12 13.61
C VAL A 60 18.60 5.14 13.29
N THR A 61 18.40 3.84 13.51
CA THR A 61 19.40 2.79 13.24
C THR A 61 19.29 2.18 11.84
N GLY A 62 18.19 2.42 11.12
CA GLY A 62 17.92 1.88 9.78
C GLY A 62 17.80 0.35 9.71
N VAL A 63 17.74 -0.33 10.85
CA VAL A 63 17.74 -1.80 10.96
C VAL A 63 16.39 -2.36 10.52
N VAL A 64 15.30 -1.64 10.77
CA VAL A 64 13.96 -2.04 10.33
C VAL A 64 13.84 -1.98 8.80
N SER A 65 14.42 -0.97 8.14
CA SER A 65 14.44 -0.86 6.67
C SER A 65 15.19 -1.99 5.98
N VAL A 66 16.24 -2.55 6.60
CA VAL A 66 17.01 -3.66 6.01
C VAL A 66 16.27 -5.00 6.12
N GLN A 67 15.43 -5.16 7.16
CA GLN A 67 14.62 -6.37 7.36
C GLN A 67 13.29 -6.31 6.61
N ASN A 68 12.77 -5.12 6.32
CA ASN A 68 11.54 -4.90 5.58
C ASN A 68 11.72 -5.10 4.07
N LYS A 69 12.17 -6.30 3.66
CA LYS A 69 12.33 -6.65 2.25
C LYS A 69 10.97 -6.82 1.61
N PHE A 70 10.71 -5.99 0.60
CA PHE A 70 9.49 -6.07 -0.18
C PHE A 70 9.39 -7.43 -0.90
N PRO A 71 8.26 -8.15 -0.82
CA PRO A 71 8.05 -9.37 -1.59
C PRO A 71 8.08 -9.06 -3.09
N THR A 72 9.07 -9.60 -3.80
CA THR A 72 9.16 -9.47 -5.27
C THR A 72 8.39 -10.59 -5.95
N PRO A 73 7.62 -10.30 -7.02
CA PRO A 73 6.91 -11.32 -7.78
C PRO A 73 7.88 -12.36 -8.37
N SER A 74 7.50 -13.64 -8.34
CA SER A 74 8.34 -14.75 -8.79
C SER A 74 8.53 -14.80 -10.30
N LYS A 75 7.65 -14.14 -11.06
CA LYS A 75 7.70 -14.08 -12.52
C LYS A 75 7.34 -12.70 -13.03
N GLU A 76 7.87 -12.35 -14.20
CA GLU A 76 7.42 -11.17 -14.92
C GLU A 76 5.96 -11.33 -15.33
N VAL A 77 5.18 -10.27 -15.10
CA VAL A 77 3.75 -10.25 -15.39
C VAL A 77 3.42 -9.10 -16.32
N ALA A 78 2.51 -9.35 -17.26
CA ALA A 78 2.14 -8.37 -18.25
C ALA A 78 1.54 -7.12 -17.59
N THR A 79 2.03 -5.94 -17.94
CA THR A 79 1.59 -4.66 -17.36
C THR A 79 0.09 -4.44 -17.47
N LYS A 80 -0.54 -4.93 -18.55
CA LYS A 80 -2.00 -4.88 -18.74
C LYS A 80 -2.76 -5.74 -17.71
N GLN A 81 -2.23 -6.91 -17.38
CA GLN A 81 -2.82 -7.80 -16.38
C GLN A 81 -2.67 -7.20 -14.99
N VAL A 82 -1.50 -6.61 -14.69
CA VAL A 82 -1.28 -5.86 -13.44
C VAL A 82 -2.27 -4.70 -13.34
N ALA A 83 -2.44 -3.88 -14.38
CA ALA A 83 -3.37 -2.75 -14.34
C ALA A 83 -4.83 -3.16 -14.10
N ALA A 84 -5.29 -4.26 -14.71
CA ALA A 84 -6.63 -4.79 -14.46
C ALA A 84 -6.78 -5.25 -12.99
N ILE A 85 -5.79 -5.97 -12.47
CA ILE A 85 -5.80 -6.43 -11.07
C ILE A 85 -5.68 -5.26 -10.09
N VAL A 86 -4.92 -4.21 -10.40
CA VAL A 86 -4.89 -2.98 -9.58
C VAL A 86 -6.27 -2.38 -9.44
N HIS A 87 -7.02 -2.28 -10.54
CA HIS A 87 -8.37 -1.74 -10.52
C HIS A 87 -9.31 -2.62 -9.66
N ASP A 88 -9.20 -3.95 -9.80
CA ASP A 88 -10.00 -4.89 -9.00
C ASP A 88 -9.65 -4.84 -7.50
N LEU A 89 -8.38 -4.62 -7.15
CA LEU A 89 -7.91 -4.58 -5.76
C LEU A 89 -8.12 -3.21 -5.11
N LEU A 90 -8.51 -2.18 -5.86
CA LEU A 90 -8.50 -0.80 -5.37
C LEU A 90 -9.51 -0.57 -4.23
N ASP A 91 -10.70 -1.17 -4.33
CA ASP A 91 -11.71 -1.06 -3.26
C ASP A 91 -11.30 -1.82 -1.99
N ALA A 92 -10.69 -2.99 -2.13
CA ALA A 92 -10.15 -3.73 -0.98
C ALA A 92 -8.93 -3.03 -0.37
N ALA A 93 -8.09 -2.40 -1.20
CA ALA A 93 -6.95 -1.61 -0.76
C ALA A 93 -7.38 -0.31 -0.03
N ARG A 94 -8.49 0.31 -0.43
CA ARG A 94 -9.09 1.45 0.32
C ARG A 94 -9.48 1.04 1.73
N ALA A 95 -10.17 -0.08 1.88
CA ALA A 95 -10.53 -0.61 3.19
C ALA A 95 -9.29 -0.94 4.05
N ALA A 96 -8.21 -1.42 3.44
CA ALA A 96 -6.96 -1.65 4.15
C ALA A 96 -6.23 -0.34 4.51
N ALA A 97 -6.30 0.68 3.65
CA ALA A 97 -5.71 2.00 3.92
C ALA A 97 -6.37 2.72 5.10
N ASP A 98 -7.67 2.51 5.34
CA ASP A 98 -8.36 3.04 6.55
C ASP A 98 -7.86 2.42 7.87
N THR A 99 -7.06 1.34 7.80
CA THR A 99 -6.52 0.63 8.97
C THR A 99 -5.02 0.83 9.19
N LEU A 100 -4.38 1.66 8.35
CA LEU A 100 -3.00 2.14 8.50
C LEU A 100 -2.97 3.41 9.36
#